data_AF-A0A9E7TKZ9-F1
#
_entry.id   AF-A0A9E7TKZ9-F1
#
_cell.length_a   1.000
_cell.length_b   1.000
_cell.length_c   1.000
_cell.angle_alpha   90.00
_cell.angle_beta   90.00
_cell.angle_gamma   90.00
#
_symmetry.space_group_name_H-M   'P 1'
#
loop_
_entity.id
_entity.type
_entity.pdbx_description
1 polymer ?
#
loop_
_entity_poly.entity_id
_entity_poly.type
_entity_poly.pdbx_seq_one_letter_code
_entity_poly.pdbx_strand_id
1 'polypeptide(L)'
;MPEMESVKKMSETRRNFLSQANTRMKEVRGMEKDIRRRMKTAPKDTCSELETWFENLESHLSQASVEIEMIENSTEDMWAERRERVDTFLGEAERELETGYEILERPV
;
A
#
# COMPACT_ATOMS: atom_id res chain seq x y z
N MET A 1 29.65 -0.69 33.80
CA MET A 1 29.78 -0.50 32.34
C MET A 1 28.38 -0.37 31.78
N PRO A 2 27.90 0.85 31.50
CA PRO A 2 26.59 1.06 30.89
C PRO A 2 26.81 1.41 29.42
N GLU A 3 26.49 0.51 28.49
CA GLU A 3 26.27 0.84 27.06
C GLU A 3 25.77 -0.40 26.29
N MET A 4 24.72 -1.04 26.81
CA MET A 4 23.89 -1.99 26.03
C MET A 4 22.59 -1.34 25.56
N GLU A 5 22.57 -0.02 25.39
CA GLU A 5 21.56 0.67 24.59
C GLU A 5 22.03 0.73 23.14
N SER A 6 22.20 -0.45 22.52
CA SER A 6 22.18 -0.59 21.07
C SER A 6 20.74 -0.42 20.58
N VAL A 7 20.12 0.72 20.92
CA VAL A 7 18.90 1.18 20.29
C VAL A 7 19.29 1.49 18.86
N LYS A 8 18.92 0.60 17.95
CA LYS A 8 18.91 0.79 16.49
C LYS A 8 18.61 2.26 16.19
N LYS A 9 19.64 3.07 15.90
CA LYS A 9 19.42 4.40 15.32
C LYS A 9 18.96 4.15 13.90
N MET A 10 17.64 4.09 13.72
CA MET A 10 17.03 4.07 12.39
C MET A 10 17.50 5.32 11.65
N SER A 11 18.18 5.15 10.52
CA SER A 11 18.72 6.25 9.73
C SER A 11 17.61 7.21 9.30
N GLU A 12 17.93 8.50 9.19
CA GLU A 12 16.96 9.53 8.81
C GLU A 12 16.30 9.21 7.45
N THR A 13 17.09 8.69 6.51
CA THR A 13 16.62 8.20 5.20
C THR A 13 15.52 7.14 5.34
N ARG A 14 15.71 6.16 6.23
CA ARG A 14 14.74 5.08 6.46
C ARG A 14 13.47 5.61 7.11
N ARG A 15 13.59 6.55 8.06
CA ARG A 15 12.44 7.23 8.69
C ARG A 15 11.64 8.04 7.67
N ASN A 16 12.32 8.80 6.83
CA ASN A 16 11.69 9.62 5.79
C ASN A 16 10.95 8.74 4.78
N PHE A 17 11.52 7.60 4.40
CA PHE A 17 10.84 6.66 3.53
C PHE A 17 9.62 6.02 4.19
N LEU A 18 9.75 5.52 5.43
CA LEU A 18 8.62 4.94 6.15
C LEU A 18 7.45 5.94 6.26
N SER A 19 7.75 7.21 6.50
CA SER A 19 6.74 8.25 6.52
C SER A 19 6.08 8.44 5.14
N GLN A 20 6.85 8.40 4.06
CA GLN A 20 6.33 8.50 2.68
C GLN A 20 5.49 7.28 2.31
N ALA A 21 5.99 6.07 2.55
CA ALA A 21 5.28 4.82 2.28
C ALA A 21 3.96 4.74 3.05
N ASN A 22 3.95 5.13 4.33
CA ASN A 22 2.73 5.22 5.12
C ASN A 22 1.74 6.29 4.60
N THR A 23 2.24 7.38 4.01
CA THR A 23 1.39 8.42 3.41
C THR A 23 0.73 7.87 2.15
N ARG A 24 1.51 7.29 1.23
CA ARG A 24 0.99 6.61 0.03
C ARG A 24 -0.03 5.54 0.38
N MET A 25 0.27 4.70 1.37
CA MET A 25 -0.66 3.68 1.88
C MET A 25 -2.00 4.28 2.33
N LYS A 26 -1.99 5.42 3.04
CA LYS A 26 -3.20 6.12 3.46
C LYS A 26 -3.97 6.69 2.28
N GLU A 27 -3.28 7.25 1.29
CA GLU A 27 -3.89 7.78 0.07
C GLU A 27 -4.58 6.66 -0.71
N VAL A 28 -3.89 5.54 -0.93
CA VAL A 28 -4.45 4.37 -1.63
C VAL A 28 -5.69 3.83 -0.91
N ARG A 29 -5.63 3.67 0.43
CA ARG A 29 -6.78 3.28 1.24
C ARG A 29 -7.93 4.30 1.21
N GLY A 30 -7.62 5.59 1.01
CA GLY A 30 -8.60 6.64 0.83
C GLY A 30 -9.36 6.50 -0.49
N MET A 31 -8.63 6.27 -1.58
CA MET A 31 -9.20 6.02 -2.91
C MET A 31 -9.97 4.71 -2.95
N GLU A 32 -9.47 3.64 -2.33
CA GLU A 32 -10.21 2.37 -2.14
C GLU A 32 -11.60 2.62 -1.52
N LYS A 33 -11.66 3.42 -0.45
CA LYS A 33 -12.93 3.76 0.23
C LYS A 33 -13.86 4.58 -0.65
N ASP A 34 -13.33 5.48 -1.46
CA ASP A 34 -14.10 6.24 -2.44
C ASP A 34 -14.73 5.30 -3.49
N ILE A 35 -13.94 4.38 -4.04
CA ILE A 35 -14.43 3.38 -5.01
C ILE A 35 -15.49 2.49 -4.35
N ARG A 36 -15.28 2.00 -3.11
CA ARG A 36 -16.31 1.24 -2.36
C ARG A 36 -17.59 2.03 -2.16
N ARG A 37 -17.49 3.34 -1.98
CA ARG A 37 -18.67 4.21 -1.84
C ARG A 37 -19.41 4.34 -3.17
N ARG A 38 -18.71 4.56 -4.28
CA ARG A 38 -19.29 4.68 -5.64
C ARG A 38 -19.89 3.36 -6.13
N MET A 39 -19.28 2.23 -5.77
CA MET A 39 -19.80 0.88 -6.06
C MET A 39 -21.23 0.68 -5.56
N LYS A 40 -21.63 1.29 -4.43
CA LYS A 40 -22.98 1.15 -3.86
C LYS A 40 -24.10 1.64 -4.78
N THR A 41 -23.77 2.51 -5.73
CA THR A 41 -24.69 3.07 -6.73
C THR A 41 -24.42 2.54 -8.14
N ALA A 42 -23.47 1.61 -8.28
CA ALA A 42 -23.09 1.05 -9.57
C ALA A 42 -24.03 -0.11 -9.99
N PRO A 43 -24.10 -0.43 -11.29
CA PRO A 43 -24.79 -1.61 -11.80
C PRO A 43 -24.23 -2.91 -11.20
N LYS A 44 -25.04 -3.96 -11.18
CA LYS A 44 -24.66 -5.26 -10.59
C LYS A 44 -23.43 -5.88 -11.26
N ASP A 45 -23.32 -5.79 -12.58
CA ASP A 45 -22.17 -6.31 -13.32
C ASP A 45 -20.87 -5.58 -12.93
N THR A 46 -20.94 -4.25 -12.82
CA THR A 46 -19.83 -3.42 -12.32
C THR A 46 -19.46 -3.76 -10.88
N CYS A 47 -20.44 -4.04 -10.01
CA CYS A 47 -20.19 -4.44 -8.62
C CYS A 47 -19.41 -5.76 -8.55
N SER A 48 -19.78 -6.78 -9.33
CA SER A 48 -19.08 -8.06 -9.33
C SER A 48 -17.64 -7.93 -9.84
N GLU A 49 -17.40 -7.08 -10.84
CA GLU A 49 -16.04 -6.79 -11.33
C GLU A 49 -15.21 -6.05 -10.27
N LEU A 50 -15.82 -5.07 -9.58
CA LEU A 50 -15.18 -4.34 -8.48
C LEU A 50 -14.87 -5.21 -7.27
N GLU A 51 -15.70 -6.21 -6.96
CA GLU A 51 -15.44 -7.17 -5.88
C GLU A 51 -14.14 -7.95 -6.12
N THR A 52 -13.95 -8.50 -7.32
CA THR A 52 -12.70 -9.18 -7.69
C THR A 52 -11.51 -8.21 -7.71
N TRP A 53 -11.73 -6.98 -8.18
CA TRP A 53 -10.70 -5.95 -8.15
C TRP A 53 -10.27 -5.59 -6.72
N PHE A 54 -11.19 -5.52 -5.76
CA PHE A 54 -10.84 -5.27 -4.35
C PHE A 54 -9.96 -6.37 -3.75
N GLU A 55 -10.17 -7.63 -4.12
CA GLU A 55 -9.33 -8.74 -3.64
C GLU A 55 -7.88 -8.58 -4.14
N ASN A 56 -7.69 -8.18 -5.39
CA ASN A 56 -6.37 -7.93 -5.97
C ASN A 56 -5.69 -6.73 -5.30
N LEU A 57 -6.40 -5.61 -5.14
CA LEU A 57 -5.87 -4.43 -4.47
C LEU A 57 -5.50 -4.74 -3.01
N GLU A 58 -6.34 -5.48 -2.29
CA GLU A 58 -6.08 -5.87 -0.90
C GLU A 58 -4.83 -6.76 -0.77
N SER A 59 -4.56 -7.61 -1.76
CA SER A 59 -3.33 -8.41 -1.81
C SER A 59 -2.08 -7.52 -1.87
N HIS A 60 -2.02 -6.57 -2.83
CA HIS A 60 -0.88 -5.65 -2.95
C HIS A 60 -0.70 -4.79 -1.69
N LEU A 61 -1.80 -4.26 -1.15
CA LEU A 61 -1.77 -3.47 0.07
C LEU A 61 -1.29 -4.26 1.28
N SER A 62 -1.70 -5.52 1.41
CA SER A 62 -1.24 -6.40 2.48
C SER A 62 0.25 -6.69 2.37
N GLN A 63 0.75 -6.96 1.17
CA GLN A 63 2.18 -7.18 0.92
C GLN A 63 3.00 -5.92 1.21
N ALA A 64 2.55 -4.74 0.77
CA ALA A 64 3.18 -3.46 1.09
C ALA A 64 3.23 -3.22 2.61
N SER A 65 2.13 -3.49 3.33
CA SER A 65 2.05 -3.32 4.78
C SER A 65 3.03 -4.21 5.52
N VAL A 66 3.15 -5.48 5.12
CA VAL A 66 4.12 -6.42 5.72
C VAL A 66 5.54 -5.93 5.48
N GLU A 67 5.88 -5.52 4.26
CA GLU A 67 7.24 -5.05 3.97
C GLU A 67 7.57 -3.74 4.70
N ILE A 68 6.60 -2.82 4.88
CA ILE A 68 6.76 -1.60 5.70
C ILE A 68 7.05 -1.97 7.16
N GLU A 69 6.29 -2.89 7.76
CA GLU A 69 6.51 -3.34 9.14
C GLU A 69 7.88 -4.03 9.29
N MET A 70 8.25 -4.84 8.30
CA MET A 70 9.56 -5.48 8.29
C MET A 70 10.67 -4.43 8.15
N ILE A 71 10.48 -3.37 7.39
CA ILE A 71 11.38 -2.22 7.34
C ILE A 71 11.43 -1.50 8.68
N GLU A 72 10.44 -1.51 9.55
CA GLU A 72 10.58 -0.92 10.88
C GLU A 72 11.49 -1.80 11.76
N ASN A 73 11.40 -3.12 11.59
CA ASN A 73 12.04 -4.09 12.46
C ASN A 73 13.37 -4.68 11.93
N SER A 74 13.76 -4.40 10.68
CA SER A 74 14.96 -5.00 10.04
C SER A 74 16.29 -4.32 10.40
N THR A 75 17.40 -5.01 10.12
CA THR A 75 18.77 -4.44 10.08
C THR A 75 18.95 -3.53 8.86
N GLU A 76 20.04 -2.77 8.79
CA GLU A 76 20.33 -1.90 7.63
C GLU A 76 20.63 -2.67 6.35
N ASP A 77 21.12 -3.91 6.40
CA ASP A 77 21.43 -4.67 5.19
C ASP A 77 20.18 -5.09 4.40
N MET A 78 19.08 -5.37 5.11
CA MET A 78 17.80 -5.78 4.49
C MET A 78 16.97 -4.59 4.02
N TRP A 79 17.40 -3.35 4.29
CA TRP A 79 16.64 -2.14 4.03
C TRP A 79 16.44 -1.89 2.52
N ALA A 80 17.50 -2.05 1.71
CA ALA A 80 17.45 -1.71 0.29
C ALA A 80 16.48 -2.61 -0.49
N GLU A 81 16.55 -3.93 -0.28
CA GLU A 81 15.66 -4.89 -0.93
C GLU A 81 14.21 -4.70 -0.49
N ARG A 82 13.96 -4.46 0.80
CA ARG A 82 12.59 -4.25 1.30
C ARG A 82 12.00 -2.93 0.80
N ARG A 83 12.81 -1.88 0.71
CA ARG A 83 12.39 -0.60 0.15
C ARG A 83 11.87 -0.78 -1.28
N GLU A 84 12.62 -1.49 -2.11
CA GLU A 84 12.22 -1.78 -3.50
C GLU A 84 10.90 -2.54 -3.55
N ARG A 85 10.69 -3.52 -2.66
CA ARG A 85 9.42 -4.26 -2.58
C ARG A 85 8.25 -3.38 -2.17
N VAL A 86 8.44 -2.51 -1.18
CA VAL A 86 7.40 -1.54 -0.78
C VAL A 86 7.04 -0.62 -1.94
N ASP A 87 8.04 -0.08 -2.64
CA ASP A 87 7.81 0.76 -3.81
C ASP A 87 7.08 0.02 -4.92
N THR A 88 7.41 -1.26 -5.13
CA THR A 88 6.74 -2.14 -6.11
C THR A 88 5.27 -2.35 -5.74
N PHE A 89 4.98 -2.85 -4.53
CA PHE A 89 3.62 -3.16 -4.13
C PHE A 89 2.73 -1.92 -4.02
N LEU A 90 3.26 -0.79 -3.55
CA LEU A 90 2.52 0.47 -3.55
C LEU A 90 2.28 0.97 -4.97
N GLY A 91 3.28 0.87 -5.87
CA GLY A 91 3.11 1.25 -7.27
C GLY A 91 2.16 0.34 -8.05
N GLU A 92 2.03 -0.93 -7.67
CA GLU A 92 1.00 -1.84 -8.19
C GLU A 92 -0.37 -1.46 -7.64
N ALA A 93 -0.49 -1.19 -6.34
CA ALA A 93 -1.75 -0.76 -5.74
C ALA A 93 -2.24 0.58 -6.32
N GLU A 94 -1.33 1.52 -6.59
CA GLU A 94 -1.65 2.80 -7.24
C GLU A 94 -2.16 2.60 -8.68
N ARG A 95 -1.52 1.71 -9.45
CA ARG A 95 -2.00 1.35 -10.80
C ARG A 95 -3.33 0.63 -10.78
N GLU A 96 -3.54 -0.25 -9.80
CA GLU A 96 -4.84 -0.91 -9.63
C GLU A 96 -5.95 0.10 -9.34
N LEU A 97 -5.68 1.20 -8.65
CA LEU A 97 -6.69 2.25 -8.44
C LEU A 97 -7.15 2.90 -9.75
N GLU A 98 -6.27 3.05 -10.74
CA GLU A 98 -6.65 3.51 -12.08
C GLU A 98 -7.69 2.55 -12.68
N THR A 99 -7.40 1.24 -12.66
CA THR A 99 -8.33 0.19 -13.10
C THR A 99 -9.67 0.25 -12.36
N GLY A 100 -9.65 0.46 -11.04
CA GLY A 100 -10.87 0.56 -10.22
C GLY A 100 -11.76 1.74 -10.61
N TYR A 101 -11.16 2.88 -10.96
CA TYR A 101 -11.89 4.03 -11.49
C TYR A 101 -12.40 3.79 -12.91
N GLU A 102 -11.60 3.16 -13.77
CA GLU A 102 -12.04 2.79 -15.13
C GLU A 102 -13.28 1.88 -15.09
N ILE A 103 -13.32 0.88 -14.19
CA ILE A 103 -14.49 0.01 -14.00
C ILE A 103 -15.72 0.83 -13.61
N LEU A 104 -15.58 1.83 -12.74
CA LEU A 104 -16.67 2.70 -12.30
C LEU A 104 -17.18 3.67 -13.39
N GLU A 105 -16.30 4.08 -14.31
CA GLU A 105 -16.61 5.08 -15.34
C GLU A 105 -17.05 4.46 -16.67
N ARG A 106 -16.98 3.13 -16.80
CA ARG A 106 -17.46 2.42 -17.97
C ARG A 106 -18.96 2.70 -18.19
N PRO A 107 -19.35 3.11 -19.41
CA PRO A 107 -20.76 3.31 -19.73
C PRO A 107 -21.51 1.97 -19.67
N VAL A 108 -22.68 2.01 -19.05
CA VAL A 108 -23.61 0.88 -18.86
C VAL A 108 -24.58 0.77 -20.03
#